data_AF-A0AAC8YET0-F1
#
_entry.id   AF-A0AAC8YET0-F1
#
_cell.length_a   1.000
_cell.length_b   1.000
_cell.length_c   1.000
_cell.angle_alpha   90.00
_cell.angle_beta   90.00
_cell.angle_gamma   90.00
#
_symmetry.space_group_name_H-M   'P 1'
#
loop_
_entity.id
_entity.type
_entity.pdbx_description
1 polymer ?
#
loop_
_entity_poly.entity_id
_entity_poly.type
_entity_poly.pdbx_seq_one_letter_code
_entity_poly.pdbx_strand_id
1 'polypeptide(L)'
;MTFGFWSTLTVGERAPTIWNPILHRAFPKGTGRARVHGLVTSVVKFRNRLAHNEPVFSTRTGLENRLAEVRVLFELIDPDAYFYVAGHSTLGAALDSCPISGLTSATGID
;
A
#
# COMPACT_ATOMS: atom_id res chain seq x y z
N MET A 1 16.62 -6.30 -0.99
CA MET A 1 15.55 -6.91 -0.15
C MET A 1 14.44 -7.41 -1.07
N THR A 2 14.17 -8.71 -1.09
CA THR A 2 13.08 -9.26 -1.90
C THR A 2 11.74 -8.96 -1.23
N PHE A 3 10.86 -8.26 -1.93
CA PHE A 3 9.54 -7.84 -1.42
C PHE A 3 8.64 -9.04 -1.02
N GLY A 4 8.95 -10.24 -1.49
CA GLY A 4 8.34 -11.50 -1.04
C GLY A 4 8.62 -11.86 0.42
N PHE A 5 9.63 -11.26 1.07
CA PHE A 5 9.84 -11.42 2.50
C PHE A 5 8.63 -10.92 3.31
N TRP A 6 8.10 -9.73 3.01
CA TRP A 6 6.99 -9.15 3.77
C TRP A 6 5.67 -9.90 3.58
N SER A 7 5.39 -10.42 2.38
CA SER A 7 4.19 -11.23 2.14
C SER A 7 4.26 -12.59 2.83
N THR A 8 5.45 -13.18 2.93
CA THR A 8 5.64 -14.47 3.63
C THR A 8 5.47 -14.34 5.14
N LEU A 9 5.81 -13.19 5.75
CA LEU A 9 5.56 -12.95 7.18
C LEU A 9 4.07 -12.97 7.57
N THR A 10 3.18 -12.71 6.61
CA THR A 10 1.74 -12.54 6.84
C THR A 10 0.90 -13.70 6.32
N VAL A 11 1.52 -14.73 5.70
CA VAL A 11 0.82 -15.89 5.15
C VAL A 11 0.12 -16.72 6.25
N GLY A 12 -1.01 -17.33 5.92
CA GLY A 12 -1.82 -18.08 6.88
C GLY A 12 -1.09 -19.25 7.53
N GLU A 13 -0.30 -19.98 6.74
CA GLU A 13 0.49 -21.14 7.21
C GLU A 13 1.51 -20.77 8.29
N ARG A 14 2.01 -19.53 8.28
CA ARG A 14 2.96 -19.03 9.28
C ARG A 14 2.29 -18.25 10.40
N ALA A 15 0.96 -18.20 10.43
CA ALA A 15 0.25 -17.49 11.48
C ALA A 15 0.56 -18.03 12.89
N PRO A 16 0.63 -19.36 13.13
CA PRO A 16 0.95 -19.89 14.44
C PRO A 16 2.38 -19.57 14.91
N THR A 17 3.32 -19.41 13.97
CA THR A 17 4.76 -19.24 14.26
C THR A 17 5.23 -17.79 14.24
N ILE A 18 4.54 -16.90 13.50
CA ILE A 18 4.94 -15.50 13.31
C ILE A 18 3.83 -14.55 13.77
N TRP A 19 2.62 -14.69 13.23
CA TRP A 19 1.51 -13.76 13.49
C TRP A 19 1.06 -13.78 14.95
N ASN A 20 0.59 -14.93 15.42
CA ASN A 20 0.03 -15.14 16.75
C ASN A 20 1.02 -14.84 17.88
N PRO A 21 2.31 -15.21 17.81
CA PRO A 21 3.22 -14.97 18.92
C PRO A 21 3.76 -13.54 18.98
N ILE A 22 4.06 -12.91 17.82
CA ILE A 22 4.86 -11.68 17.80
C ILE A 22 4.25 -10.61 16.88
N LEU A 23 4.01 -10.94 15.60
CA LEU A 23 3.78 -9.91 14.59
C LEU A 23 2.44 -9.17 14.77
N HIS A 24 1.40 -9.80 15.31
CA HIS A 24 0.12 -9.11 15.59
C HIS A 24 0.26 -7.92 16.57
N ARG A 25 1.31 -7.92 17.42
CA ARG A 25 1.55 -6.85 18.40
C ARG A 25 2.06 -5.57 17.78
N ALA A 26 2.61 -5.64 16.57
CA ALA A 26 3.03 -4.48 15.81
C ALA A 26 1.85 -3.72 15.16
N PHE A 27 0.62 -4.25 15.27
CA PHE A 27 -0.57 -3.65 14.68
C PHE A 27 -1.58 -3.25 15.78
N PRO A 28 -2.47 -2.27 15.51
CA PRO A 28 -3.54 -1.90 16.43
C PRO A 28 -4.42 -3.11 16.81
N LYS A 29 -4.94 -3.11 18.03
CA LYS A 29 -5.83 -4.17 18.53
C LYS A 29 -7.04 -4.34 17.60
N GLY A 30 -7.39 -5.60 17.31
CA GLY A 30 -8.47 -5.94 16.38
C GLY A 30 -8.05 -6.02 14.91
N THR A 31 -6.79 -5.73 14.58
CA THR A 31 -6.26 -5.92 13.23
C THR A 31 -6.14 -7.40 12.89
N GLY A 32 -6.89 -7.86 11.89
CA GLY A 32 -6.85 -9.24 11.44
C GLY A 32 -5.69 -9.51 10.47
N ARG A 33 -5.03 -10.67 10.62
CA ARG A 33 -3.95 -11.12 9.73
C ARG A 33 -4.33 -11.06 8.26
N ALA A 34 -5.53 -11.55 7.91
CA ALA A 34 -5.98 -11.64 6.53
C ALA A 34 -6.05 -10.25 5.86
N ARG A 35 -6.50 -9.23 6.61
CA ARG A 35 -6.52 -7.84 6.14
C ARG A 35 -5.11 -7.33 5.85
N VAL A 36 -4.18 -7.52 6.79
CA VAL A 36 -2.78 -7.10 6.60
C VAL A 36 -2.12 -7.86 5.45
N HIS A 37 -2.34 -9.16 5.34
CA HIS A 37 -1.81 -9.97 4.25
C HIS A 37 -2.33 -9.51 2.88
N GLY A 38 -3.61 -9.18 2.78
CA GLY A 38 -4.21 -8.62 1.57
C GLY A 38 -3.56 -7.30 1.16
N LEU A 39 -3.41 -6.38 2.11
CA LEU A 39 -2.75 -5.09 1.89
C LEU A 39 -1.29 -5.27 1.45
N VAL A 40 -0.49 -6.04 2.19
CA VAL A 40 0.92 -6.31 1.86
C VAL A 40 1.04 -6.95 0.48
N THR A 41 0.21 -7.94 0.16
CA THR A 41 0.24 -8.61 -1.15
C THR A 41 -0.11 -7.64 -2.29
N SER A 42 -1.10 -6.76 -2.08
CA SER A 42 -1.46 -5.75 -3.08
C SER A 42 -0.32 -4.76 -3.32
N VAL A 43 0.29 -4.24 -2.25
CA VAL A 43 1.41 -3.29 -2.32
C VAL A 43 2.65 -3.92 -2.96
N VAL A 44 2.98 -5.18 -2.61
CA VAL A 44 4.10 -5.92 -3.24
C VAL A 44 3.86 -6.10 -4.74
N LYS A 45 2.64 -6.48 -5.14
CA LYS A 45 2.28 -6.58 -6.57
C LYS A 45 2.42 -5.22 -7.26
N PHE A 46 1.85 -4.16 -6.70
CA PHE A 46 1.93 -2.81 -7.25
C PHE A 46 3.38 -2.35 -7.42
N ARG A 47 4.21 -2.51 -6.38
CA ARG A 47 5.64 -2.20 -6.44
C ARG A 47 6.37 -3.03 -7.49
N ASN A 48 6.07 -4.32 -7.63
CA ASN A 48 6.72 -5.17 -8.63
C ASN A 48 6.41 -4.72 -10.06
N ARG A 49 5.17 -4.30 -10.31
CA ARG A 49 4.77 -3.70 -11.59
C ARG A 49 5.53 -2.40 -11.86
N LEU A 50 5.65 -1.53 -10.85
CA LEU A 50 6.49 -0.33 -10.93
C LEU A 50 7.95 -0.66 -11.25
N ALA A 51 8.53 -1.65 -10.58
CA ALA A 51 9.92 -2.07 -10.79
C ALA A 51 10.16 -2.67 -12.18
N HIS A 52 9.14 -3.28 -12.80
CA HIS A 52 9.18 -3.79 -14.17
C HIS A 52 8.77 -2.75 -15.22
N ASN A 53 8.52 -1.49 -14.82
CA ASN A 53 7.98 -0.44 -15.69
C ASN A 53 6.69 -0.84 -16.41
N GLU A 54 5.88 -1.71 -15.79
CA GLU A 54 4.58 -2.05 -16.31
C GLU A 54 3.61 -0.86 -16.20
N PRO A 55 2.62 -0.73 -17.09
CA PRO A 55 1.61 0.32 -17.01
C PRO A 55 0.75 0.21 -15.75
N VAL A 56 1.11 0.95 -14.70
CA VAL A 56 0.29 1.11 -13.47
C VAL A 56 -0.54 2.40 -13.46
N PHE A 57 -0.40 3.19 -14.53
CA PHE A 57 -0.86 4.56 -14.69
C PHE A 57 -2.00 4.66 -15.71
N SER A 58 -3.07 3.88 -15.54
CA SER A 58 -4.28 3.99 -16.37
C SER A 58 -5.52 4.29 -15.55
N THR A 59 -6.46 5.04 -16.15
CA THR A 59 -7.83 5.28 -15.69
C THR A 59 -8.55 4.00 -15.24
N ARG A 60 -8.21 2.84 -15.84
CA ARG A 60 -8.76 1.53 -15.48
C ARG A 60 -8.01 0.81 -14.37
N THR A 61 -6.74 1.15 -14.12
CA THR A 61 -5.87 0.42 -13.18
C THR A 61 -6.01 0.86 -11.72
N GLY A 62 -6.75 1.93 -11.44
CA GLY A 62 -7.12 2.33 -10.08
C GLY A 62 -5.93 2.79 -9.25
N LEU A 63 -5.08 3.66 -9.80
CA LEU A 63 -3.89 4.21 -9.11
C LEU A 63 -4.25 4.78 -7.74
N GLU A 64 -5.35 5.53 -7.64
CA GLU A 64 -5.82 6.09 -6.37
C GLU A 64 -6.11 5.01 -5.33
N ASN A 65 -6.76 3.91 -5.73
CA ASN A 65 -7.02 2.78 -4.85
C ASN A 65 -5.73 2.12 -4.38
N ARG A 66 -4.72 2.01 -5.25
CA ARG A 66 -3.39 1.47 -4.87
C ARG A 66 -2.65 2.40 -3.91
N LEU A 67 -2.69 3.70 -4.16
CA LEU A 67 -2.11 4.68 -3.26
C LEU A 67 -2.84 4.71 -1.91
N ALA A 68 -4.16 4.55 -1.91
CA ALA A 68 -4.94 4.41 -0.68
C ALA A 68 -4.55 3.15 0.10
N GLU A 69 -4.39 2.00 -0.57
CA GLU A 69 -3.91 0.76 0.06
C GLU A 69 -2.50 0.91 0.67
N VAL A 70 -1.59 1.62 -0.03
CA VAL A 70 -0.26 1.95 0.51
C VAL A 70 -0.36 2.81 1.76
N ARG A 71 -1.19 3.87 1.72
CA ARG A 71 -1.42 4.76 2.88
C ARG A 71 -1.97 3.99 4.07
N VAL A 72 -3.02 3.19 3.87
CA VAL A 72 -3.62 2.35 4.91
C VAL A 72 -2.61 1.38 5.50
N LEU A 73 -1.78 0.72 4.66
CA LEU A 73 -0.76 -0.19 5.17
C LEU A 73 0.32 0.57 5.97
N PHE A 74 0.73 1.74 5.51
CA PHE A 74 1.76 2.53 6.17
C PHE A 74 1.28 3.05 7.53
N GLU A 75 0.08 3.61 7.60
CA GLU A 75 -0.56 4.05 8.85
C GLU A 75 -0.74 2.88 9.84
N LEU A 76 -1.07 1.68 9.34
CA LEU A 76 -1.19 0.48 10.17
C LEU A 76 0.15 0.01 10.77
N ILE A 77 1.27 0.28 10.10
CA ILE A 77 2.61 -0.09 10.57
C ILE A 77 3.11 0.93 11.57
N ASP A 78 3.02 2.21 11.22
CA ASP A 78 3.48 3.31 12.05
C ASP A 78 2.71 4.59 11.70
N PRO A 79 1.78 5.04 12.57
CA PRO A 79 1.00 6.24 12.32
C PRO A 79 1.87 7.51 12.35
N ASP A 80 2.89 7.58 13.20
CA ASP A 80 3.75 8.76 13.32
C ASP A 80 4.60 8.93 12.05
N ALA A 81 5.17 7.83 11.55
CA ALA A 81 5.89 7.82 10.28
C ALA A 81 4.97 8.16 9.10
N TYR A 82 3.73 7.66 9.11
CA TYR A 82 2.73 8.02 8.11
C TYR A 82 2.45 9.53 8.10
N PHE A 83 2.18 10.13 9.25
CA PHE A 83 1.91 11.58 9.33
C PHE A 83 3.11 12.41 8.90
N TYR A 84 4.32 12.00 9.30
CA TYR A 84 5.54 12.66 8.85
C TYR A 84 5.67 12.62 7.32
N VAL A 85 5.54 11.44 6.71
CA VAL A 85 5.67 11.32 5.25
C VAL A 85 4.53 12.02 4.54
N ALA A 86 3.29 11.93 5.02
CA ALA A 86 2.14 12.62 4.43
C ALA A 86 2.33 14.14 4.42
N GLY A 87 2.94 14.72 5.47
CA GLY A 87 3.23 16.15 5.55
C GLY A 87 4.40 16.62 4.68
N HIS A 88 5.32 15.72 4.30
CA HIS A 88 6.53 16.07 3.52
C HIS A 88 6.53 15.53 2.08
N SER A 89 5.57 14.67 1.72
CA SER A 89 5.54 14.04 0.41
C SER A 89 5.11 15.02 -0.67
N THR A 90 5.89 15.11 -1.76
CA THR A 90 5.54 15.87 -2.96
C THR A 90 4.67 15.06 -3.94
N LEU A 91 4.34 13.81 -3.60
CA LEU A 91 3.64 12.90 -4.51
C LEU A 91 2.25 13.42 -4.90
N GLY A 92 1.52 14.06 -3.98
CA GLY A 92 0.21 14.66 -4.28
C GLY A 92 0.33 15.73 -5.36
N ALA A 93 1.20 16.73 -5.14
CA ALA A 93 1.46 17.79 -6.10
C ALA A 93 1.96 17.25 -7.46
N ALA A 94 2.80 16.21 -7.44
CA ALA A 94 3.28 15.56 -8.67
C ALA A 94 2.14 14.90 -9.47
N LEU A 95 1.19 14.24 -8.79
CA LEU A 95 0.02 13.66 -9.43
C LEU A 95 -0.92 14.72 -9.98
N ASP A 96 -1.14 15.82 -9.25
CA ASP A 96 -1.98 16.94 -9.70
C ASP A 96 -1.38 17.67 -10.90
N SER A 97 -0.05 17.76 -10.95
CA SER A 97 0.69 18.35 -12.09
C SER A 97 0.84 17.40 -13.28
N CYS A 98 0.35 16.16 -13.19
CA CYS A 98 0.58 15.15 -14.21
C CYS A 98 -0.22 15.47 -15.49
N PRO A 99 0.42 15.56 -16.67
CA PRO A 99 -0.26 15.95 -17.91
C PRO A 99 -1.14 14.84 -18.52
N ILE A 100 -1.22 13.67 -17.89
CA ILE A 100 -2.00 12.53 -18.37
C ILE A 100 -3.39 12.58 -17.70
N SER A 101 -4.40 12.95 -18.48
CA SER A 101 -5.79 13.05 -18.01
C SER A 101 -6.34 11.71 -17.50
N GLY A 102 -7.03 11.74 -16.36
CA GLY A 102 -7.71 10.56 -15.78
C GLY A 102 -6.84 9.66 -14.90
N LEU A 103 -5.65 10.10 -14.51
CA LEU A 103 -4.78 9.40 -13.55
C LEU A 103 -5.28 9.45 -12.10
N THR A 104 -5.87 10.58 -11.74
CA THR A 104 -6.56 10.83 -10.49
C THR A 104 -7.99 11.25 -10.82
N SER A 105 -8.96 10.88 -10.00
CA SER A 105 -10.39 11.20 -10.17
C SER A 105 -10.69 12.70 -9.99
N ALA A 106 -9.67 13.55 -10.00
CA ALA A 106 -9.79 15.01 -9.98
C ALA A 106 -10.39 15.60 -11.28
N THR A 107 -10.74 14.76 -12.26
CA THR A 107 -11.54 15.18 -13.42
C THR A 107 -12.83 14.36 -13.48
N GLY A 108 -13.65 14.53 -12.45
CA GLY A 108 -15.05 14.14 -12.50
C GLY A 108 -15.89 15.25 -13.15
N ILE A 109 -16.34 14.96 -14.38
CA ILE A 109 -17.68 15.26 -14.91
C ILE A 109 -18.10 16.74 -14.92
N ASP A 110 -18.00 17.36 -16.10
CA ASP A 110 -19.07 18.26 -16.58
C ASP A 110 -20.19 17.40 -17.22
#